data_AF-A0A2P8IFN8-F1
#
_entry.id   AF-A0A2P8IFN8-F1
#
_cell.length_a   1.000
_cell.length_b   1.000
_cell.length_c   1.000
_cell.angle_alpha   90.00
_cell.angle_beta   90.00
_cell.angle_gamma   90.00
#
_symmetry.space_group_name_H-M   'P 1'
#
loop_
_entity.id
_entity.type
_entity.pdbx_description
1 polymer ?
#
loop_
_entity_poly.entity_id
_entity_poly.type
_entity_poly.pdbx_seq_one_letter_code
_entity_poly.pdbx_strand_id
1 'polypeptide(L)'
;MASSGGRRHFGRVDPFCLFMVLPLVVIAGILIWGGLAWVGIVVIVCAAIVVVVDSWTNRPLPFEVPEDDDYDYDPPRTGRRA
;
A
#
# COMPACT_ATOMS: atom_id res chain seq x y z
N MET A 1 -28.58 10.39 15.41
CA MET A 1 -27.53 10.48 14.38
C MET A 1 -26.65 9.25 14.52
N ALA A 2 -26.89 8.24 13.70
CA ALA A 2 -26.19 6.96 13.78
C ALA A 2 -24.79 7.11 13.17
N SER A 3 -23.76 6.78 13.96
CA SER A 3 -22.39 6.64 13.52
C SER A 3 -22.28 5.46 12.56
N SER A 4 -22.19 5.73 11.25
CA SER A 4 -21.82 4.71 10.26
C SER A 4 -20.31 4.50 10.32
N GLY A 5 -19.88 3.73 11.32
CA GLY A 5 -18.51 3.25 11.52
C GLY A 5 -18.06 2.27 10.43
N GLY A 6 -17.96 2.75 9.19
CA GLY A 6 -17.33 2.03 8.09
C GLY A 6 -15.85 1.91 8.38
N ARG A 7 -15.45 0.77 8.98
CA ARG A 7 -14.05 0.36 9.22
C ARG A 7 -13.23 0.63 7.95
N ARG A 8 -12.50 1.75 7.94
CA ARG A 8 -11.54 2.04 6.87
C ARG A 8 -10.35 1.14 7.10
N HIS A 9 -10.47 -0.12 6.68
CA HIS A 9 -9.38 -1.08 6.70
C HIS A 9 -8.23 -0.50 5.87
N PHE A 10 -7.02 -0.54 6.44
CA PHE A 10 -5.80 -0.26 5.71
C PHE A 10 -5.80 -1.05 4.41
N GLY A 11 -5.35 -0.41 3.32
CA GLY A 11 -5.14 -1.04 2.04
C GLY A 11 -3.99 -2.05 2.08
N ARG A 12 -3.81 -2.77 0.98
CA ARG A 12 -2.69 -3.72 0.84
C ARG A 12 -1.38 -2.93 0.84
N VAL A 13 -0.38 -3.38 1.60
CA VAL A 13 0.97 -2.76 1.57
C VAL A 13 1.58 -3.03 0.19
N ASP A 14 2.16 -2.01 -0.44
CA ASP A 14 2.84 -2.16 -1.73
C ASP A 14 4.20 -2.89 -1.56
N PRO A 15 4.50 -3.95 -2.32
CA PRO A 15 5.83 -4.58 -2.33
C PRO A 15 6.99 -3.61 -2.60
N PHE A 16 6.80 -2.53 -3.37
CA PHE A 16 7.85 -1.53 -3.60
C PHE A 16 8.15 -0.70 -2.35
N CYS A 17 7.13 -0.38 -1.56
CA CYS A 17 7.30 0.28 -0.26
C CYS A 17 8.16 -0.58 0.68
N LEU A 18 7.92 -1.89 0.71
CA LEU A 18 8.72 -2.83 1.51
C LEU A 18 10.20 -2.88 1.08
N PHE A 19 10.49 -2.74 -0.21
CA PHE A 19 11.87 -2.72 -0.70
C PHE A 19 12.67 -1.52 -0.15
N MET A 20 12.00 -0.39 0.10
CA MET A 20 12.60 0.79 0.74
C MET A 20 12.66 0.66 2.27
N VAL A 21 11.62 0.09 2.88
CA VAL A 21 11.50 -0.04 4.34
C VAL A 21 12.43 -1.12 4.91
N LEU A 22 12.64 -2.23 4.20
CA LEU A 22 13.44 -3.35 4.68
C LEU A 22 14.92 -2.96 4.97
N PRO A 23 15.63 -2.21 4.10
CA PRO A 23 16.92 -1.63 4.44
C PRO A 23 16.91 -0.76 5.70
N LEU A 24 15.87 0.05 5.91
CA LEU A 24 15.76 0.89 7.12
C LEU A 24 15.62 0.05 8.39
N VAL A 25 14.87 -1.05 8.34
CA VAL A 25 14.73 -1.99 9.46
C VAL A 25 16.07 -2.67 9.76
N VAL A 26 16.82 -3.07 8.72
CA VAL A 26 18.17 -3.66 8.89
C VAL A 26 19.11 -2.66 9.54
N ILE A 27 19.16 -1.42 9.05
CA ILE A 27 19.98 -0.34 9.61
C ILE A 27 19.60 -0.10 11.08
N ALA A 28 18.30 -0.05 11.39
CA ALA A 28 17.84 0.12 12.77
C ALA A 28 18.31 -1.02 13.69
N GLY A 29 18.26 -2.27 13.21
CA GLY A 29 18.78 -3.43 13.94
C GLY A 29 20.29 -3.30 14.23
N ILE A 30 21.07 -2.86 13.24
CA ILE A 30 22.51 -2.60 13.40
C ILE A 30 22.75 -1.48 14.42
N LEU A 31 21.97 -0.39 14.37
CA LEU A 31 22.09 0.72 15.32
C LEU A 31 21.79 0.28 16.76
N ILE A 32 20.74 -0.52 16.96
CA ILE A 32 20.38 -1.07 18.27
C ILE A 32 21.49 -2.00 18.79
N TRP A 33 22.00 -2.89 17.92
CA TRP A 33 23.11 -3.78 18.25
C TRP A 33 24.38 -3.01 18.62
N GLY A 34 24.65 -1.90 17.92
CA GLY A 34 25.78 -1.01 18.17
C GLY A 34 25.65 -0.09 19.38
N GLY A 35 24.58 -0.22 20.18
CA GLY A 35 24.36 0.58 21.39
C GLY A 35 23.64 1.92 21.17
N LEU A 36 23.23 2.24 19.94
CA LEU A 36 22.44 3.44 19.61
C LEU A 36 20.94 3.11 19.61
N ALA A 37 20.46 2.51 20.70
CA ALA A 37 19.09 1.99 20.78
C ALA A 37 18.01 3.06 20.50
N TRP A 38 18.16 4.26 21.07
CA TRP A 38 17.21 5.36 20.85
C TRP A 38 17.13 5.79 19.39
N VAL A 39 18.27 5.88 18.70
CA VAL A 39 18.30 6.24 17.28
C VAL A 39 17.64 5.14 16.44
N GLY A 40 17.95 3.87 16.72
CA GLY A 40 17.31 2.75 16.05
C GLY A 40 15.80 2.71 16.25
N ILE A 41 15.30 3.01 17.47
CA ILE A 41 13.86 3.11 17.75
C ILE A 41 13.22 4.21 16.90
N VAL A 42 13.82 5.40 16.81
CA VAL A 42 13.30 6.48 15.95
C VAL A 42 13.23 6.03 14.49
N VAL A 43 14.26 5.34 13.99
CA VAL A 43 14.26 4.80 12.62
C VAL A 43 13.14 3.79 12.42
N ILE A 44 12.88 2.90 13.37
CA ILE A 44 11.77 1.94 13.31
C ILE A 44 10.42 2.65 13.27
N VAL A 45 10.24 3.68 14.10
CA VAL A 45 9.00 4.47 14.12
C VAL A 45 8.78 5.15 12.77
N CYS A 46 9.81 5.78 12.19
CA CYS A 46 9.72 6.37 10.86
C CYS A 46 9.37 5.33 9.79
N ALA A 47 10.03 4.17 9.80
CA ALA A 47 9.74 3.07 8.89
C ALA A 47 8.29 2.57 9.00
N ALA A 48 7.78 2.43 10.22
CA ALA A 48 6.40 2.04 10.47
C ALA A 48 5.40 3.09 9.94
N ILE A 49 5.68 4.39 10.14
CA ILE A 49 4.86 5.48 9.60
C ILE A 49 4.76 5.39 8.08
N VAL A 50 5.87 5.13 7.38
CA VAL A 50 5.88 4.99 5.91
C VAL A 50 4.95 3.86 5.46
N VAL A 51 5.04 2.68 6.07
CA VAL A 51 4.17 1.54 5.75
C VAL A 51 2.70 1.84 6.02
N VAL A 52 2.41 2.51 7.14
CA VAL A 52 1.04 2.91 7.51
C VAL A 52 0.48 3.92 6.50
N VAL A 53 1.28 4.90 6.06
CA VAL A 53 0.86 5.90 5.06
C VAL A 53 0.66 5.26 3.68
N ASP A 54 1.57 4.37 3.27
CA ASP A 54 1.47 3.62 2.02
C ASP A 54 0.19 2.78 1.97
N SER A 55 -0.03 1.96 3.00
CA SER A 55 -1.25 1.14 3.12
C SER A 55 -2.52 1.98 3.23
N TRP A 56 -2.48 3.14 3.88
CA TRP A 56 -3.62 4.06 3.92
C TRP A 56 -3.94 4.65 2.54
N THR A 57 -2.91 4.94 1.75
CA THR A 57 -3.05 5.49 0.39
C THR A 57 -3.53 4.43 -0.58
N ASN A 58 -3.07 3.18 -0.44
CA ASN A 58 -3.43 2.05 -1.30
C ASN A 58 -4.78 1.40 -0.93
N ARG A 59 -5.72 2.20 -0.42
CA ARG A 59 -7.01 1.71 0.06
C ARG A 59 -7.87 1.25 -1.13
N PRO A 60 -8.50 0.05 -1.07
CA PRO A 60 -9.30 -0.45 -2.18
C PRO A 60 -10.43 0.53 -2.53
N LEU A 61 -10.58 0.78 -3.82
CA LEU A 61 -11.64 1.62 -4.35
C LEU A 61 -13.01 0.96 -4.08
N PRO A 62 -14.07 1.75 -3.87
CA PRO A 62 -15.39 1.23 -3.53
C PRO A 62 -16.11 0.52 -4.69
N PHE A 63 -15.46 0.38 -5.85
CA PHE A 63 -15.97 -0.35 -7.00
C PHE A 63 -15.01 -1.49 -7.34
N GLU A 64 -15.56 -2.67 -7.58
CA GLU A 64 -14.82 -3.80 -8.13
C GLU A 64 -14.46 -3.45 -9.58
N VAL A 65 -13.17 -3.31 -9.87
CA VAL A 65 -12.69 -3.38 -11.25
C VAL A 65 -12.81 -4.85 -11.62
N PRO A 66 -13.55 -5.23 -12.68
CA PRO A 66 -13.55 -6.61 -13.16
C PRO A 66 -12.10 -7.05 -13.33
N GLU A 67 -11.72 -8.17 -12.70
CA GLU A 67 -10.40 -8.77 -12.97
C GLU A 67 -10.44 -9.21 -14.43
N ASP A 68 -9.76 -8.45 -15.30
CA ASP A 68 -9.73 -8.63 -16.76
C ASP A 68 -8.95 -9.89 -17.16
N ASP A 69 -9.24 -11.05 -16.56
CA ASP A 69 -8.65 -12.33 -16.97
C ASP A 69 -9.41 -12.95 -18.17
N ASP A 70 -10.56 -12.37 -18.57
CA ASP A 70 -11.48 -12.98 -19.56
C ASP A 70 -11.98 -12.04 -20.69
N TYR A 71 -11.46 -10.82 -20.85
CA TYR A 71 -11.97 -9.93 -21.91
C TYR A 71 -11.34 -10.26 -23.28
N ASP A 72 -12.00 -11.15 -24.02
CA ASP A 72 -11.99 -11.13 -25.48
C ASP A 72 -12.60 -9.79 -25.93
N TYR A 73 -11.75 -8.76 -26.02
CA TYR A 73 -12.13 -7.42 -26.43
C TYR A 73 -12.53 -7.46 -27.91
N ASP A 74 -13.82 -7.58 -28.17
CA ASP A 74 -14.37 -7.38 -29.50
C ASP A 74 -14.52 -5.86 -29.72
N PRO A 75 -13.67 -5.21 -30.55
CA PRO A 75 -13.71 -3.77 -30.72
C PRO A 75 -15.07 -3.34 -31.29
N PRO A 76 -15.59 -2.16 -30.90
CA PRO A 76 -16.88 -1.70 -31.39
C PRO A 76 -16.84 -1.60 -32.92
N ARG A 77 -17.60 -2.48 -33.61
CA ARG A 77 -17.85 -2.36 -35.05
C ARG A 77 -18.53 -1.03 -35.28
N THR A 78 -17.77 -0.07 -35.76
CA THR A 78 -18.26 1.23 -36.22
C THR A 78 -19.17 0.98 -37.42
N GLY A 79 -20.46 0.74 -37.14
CA GLY A 79 -21.51 0.68 -38.12
C GLY A 79 -21.70 2.05 -38.75
N ARG A 80 -20.90 2.35 -39.78
CA ARG A 80 -21.22 3.39 -40.75
C ARG A 80 -22.44 2.90 -41.52
N ARG A 81 -23.64 3.27 -41.03
CA ARG A 81 -24.85 3.27 -41.85
C ARG A 81 -24.59 4.21 -43.04
N ALA A 82 -24.62 3.66 -44.25
CA ALA A 82 -24.92 4.34 -45.49
C ALA A 82 -25.86 3.43 -46.28
#